data_AF-A0AAD9BSB8-F1
#
_entry.id   AF-A0AAD9BSB8-F1
#
_cell.length_a   1.000
_cell.length_b   1.000
_cell.length_c   1.000
_cell.angle_alpha   90.00
_cell.angle_beta   90.00
_cell.angle_gamma   90.00
#
_symmetry.space_group_name_H-M   'P 1'
#
loop_
_entity.id
_entity.type
_entity.pdbx_description
1 polymer ?
#
loop_
_entity_poly.entity_id
_entity_poly.type
_entity_poly.pdbx_seq_one_letter_code
_entity_poly.pdbx_strand_id
1 'polypeptide(L)' 'MMARWSNFARTGSPNGPGLVSWPQYDRQQQQEYMELGLMQTLKQNLKKERVHFASVVLTQQLEQSAGD' A
#
# COMPACT_ATOMS: atom_id res chain seq x y z
N MET A 1 0.64 11.52 -14.30
CA MET A 1 -0.25 11.27 -13.14
C MET A 1 -1.68 10.97 -13.58
N MET A 2 -2.32 11.84 -14.39
CA MET A 2 -3.74 11.71 -14.74
C MET A 2 -4.12 10.42 -15.48
N ALA A 3 -3.27 9.93 -16.40
CA ALA A 3 -3.59 8.76 -17.23
C ALA A 3 -3.91 7.48 -16.41
N ARG A 4 -3.18 7.23 -15.31
CA ARG A 4 -3.42 6.07 -14.43
C ARG A 4 -4.77 6.18 -13.73
N TRP A 5 -5.10 7.38 -13.22
CA TRP A 5 -6.37 7.64 -12.56
C TRP A 5 -7.55 7.62 -13.53
N SER A 6 -7.39 8.13 -14.75
CA SER A 6 -8.43 8.06 -15.79
C SER A 6 -8.69 6.63 -16.24
N ASN A 7 -7.64 5.79 -16.33
CA ASN A 7 -7.81 4.36 -16.64
C ASN A 7 -8.53 3.66 -15.50
N PHE A 8 -8.11 3.88 -14.25
CA PHE A 8 -8.76 3.31 -13.07
C PHE A 8 -10.25 3.70 -13.00
N ALA A 9 -10.57 4.98 -13.20
CA ALA A 9 -11.96 5.45 -13.19
C ALA A 9 -12.83 4.81 -14.30
N ARG A 10 -12.22 4.39 -15.42
CA ARG A 10 -12.94 3.80 -16.56
C ARG A 10 -13.07 2.28 -16.46
N THR A 11 -12.03 1.57 -16.01
CA THR A 11 -11.93 0.11 -16.13
C THR A 11 -11.69 -0.60 -14.80
N GLY A 12 -11.47 0.15 -13.70
CA GLY A 12 -11.03 -0.40 -12.43
C GLY A 12 -9.54 -0.80 -12.41
N SER A 13 -8.81 -0.64 -13.52
CA SER A 13 -7.39 -0.93 -13.62
C SER A 13 -6.59 0.33 -14.00
N PRO A 14 -5.54 0.70 -13.24
CA PRO A 14 -4.73 1.87 -13.57
C PRO A 14 -3.75 1.62 -14.72
N ASN A 15 -3.66 0.37 -15.20
CA ASN A 15 -2.71 -0.05 -16.23
C ASN A 15 -3.15 0.40 -17.63
N GLY A 16 -2.18 0.61 -18.51
CA GLY A 16 -2.43 1.01 -19.89
C GLY A 16 -1.14 1.09 -20.71
N PRO A 17 -1.24 1.29 -22.04
CA PRO A 17 -0.07 1.36 -22.91
C PRO A 17 0.94 2.43 -22.46
N GLY A 18 2.23 2.07 -22.44
CA GLY A 18 3.32 2.99 -22.05
C GLY A 18 3.43 3.28 -20.55
N LEU A 19 2.63 2.63 -19.69
CA LEU A 19 2.71 2.77 -18.24
C LEU A 19 3.37 1.54 -17.61
N VAL A 20 4.21 1.75 -16.60
CA VAL A 20 4.74 0.67 -15.76
C VAL A 20 3.59 -0.06 -15.09
N SER A 21 3.63 -1.40 -15.14
CA SER A 21 2.62 -2.27 -14.52
C SER A 21 2.44 -1.92 -13.05
N TRP A 22 1.19 -1.75 -12.64
CA TRP A 22 0.76 -1.65 -11.25
C TRP A 22 0.02 -2.93 -10.89
N PRO A 23 0.64 -3.85 -10.13
CA PRO A 23 -0.07 -5.01 -9.63
C PRO A 23 -1.14 -4.58 -8.63
N GLN A 24 -2.19 -5.39 -8.52
CA GLN A 24 -3.21 -5.20 -7.50
C GLN A 24 -2.58 -5.43 -6.12
N TYR A 25 -2.97 -4.62 -5.15
CA TYR A 25 -2.52 -4.80 -3.77
C TYR A 25 -3.07 -6.11 -3.19
N ASP A 26 -2.16 -6.94 -2.68
CA ASP A 26 -2.48 -8.19 -1.99
C ASP A 26 -1.90 -8.14 -0.58
N ARG A 27 -2.76 -8.37 0.43
CA ARG A 27 -2.40 -8.36 1.85
C ARG A 27 -1.55 -9.57 2.27
N GLN A 28 -1.70 -10.70 1.59
CA GLN A 28 -1.03 -11.97 1.91
C GLN A 28 0.28 -12.15 1.13
N GLN A 29 0.42 -11.47 -0.02
CA GLN A 29 1.65 -11.49 -0.81
C GLN A 29 2.59 -10.33 -0.45
N GLN A 30 3.41 -9.88 -1.40
CA GLN A 30 4.50 -8.91 -1.21
C GLN A 30 4.04 -7.47 -0.88
N GLN A 31 2.73 -7.23 -0.71
CA GLN A 31 2.14 -5.93 -0.36
C GLN A 31 2.69 -4.79 -1.26
N GLU A 32 2.66 -5.05 -2.56
CA GLU A 32 3.22 -4.16 -3.57
C GLU A 32 2.42 -2.87 -3.70
N TYR A 33 3.12 -1.75 -3.77
CA TYR A 33 2.54 -0.44 -3.98
C TYR A 33 3.39 0.37 -4.97
N MET A 34 2.75 1.30 -5.66
CA MET A 34 3.44 2.25 -6.53
C MET A 34 3.82 3.49 -5.74
N GLU A 35 5.12 3.79 -5.66
CA GLU A 35 5.59 5.09 -5.16
C GLU A 35 5.46 6.14 -6.27
N LEU A 36 4.64 7.16 -6.02
CA LEU A 36 4.38 8.23 -6.97
C LEU A 36 5.35 9.41 -6.73
N GLY A 37 6.64 9.15 -6.93
CA GLY A 37 7.72 10.16 -6.87
C GLY A 37 8.04 10.77 -8.24
N LEU A 38 9.22 11.41 -8.35
CA LEU A 38 9.76 11.91 -9.63
C LEU A 38 9.82 10.79 -10.68
N MET A 39 10.24 9.60 -10.26
CA MET A 39 10.13 8.37 -11.01
C MET A 39 9.14 7.45 -10.29
N GLN A 40 8.22 6.87 -11.06
CA GLN A 40 7.28 5.89 -10.54
C GLN A 40 7.99 4.56 -10.37
N THR A 41 8.03 4.05 -9.14
CA THR A 41 8.69 2.78 -8.82
C THR A 41 7.76 1.86 -8.03
N LEU A 42 7.82 0.56 -8.32
CA LEU A 42 7.18 -0.44 -7.49
C LEU A 42 8.02 -0.69 -6.26
N LYS A 43 7.36 -0.64 -5.10
CA LYS A 43 7.93 -0.94 -3.79
C LYS A 43 7.00 -1.88 -3.05
N GLN A 44 7.46 -2.38 -1.92
CA GLN A 44 6.78 -3.38 -1.12
C GLN A 44 6.72 -2.94 0.33
N ASN A 45 5.75 -3.46 1.08
CA ASN A 45 5.72 -3.33 2.53
C ASN A 45 5.68 -1.86 3.03
N LEU A 46 4.75 -1.06 2.50
CA LEU A 46 4.64 0.37 2.82
C LEU A 46 4.58 0.62 4.34
N LYS A 47 5.61 1.28 4.87
CA LYS A 47 5.73 1.64 6.30
C LYS A 47 5.50 0.45 7.25
N LYS A 48 5.88 -0.77 6.84
CA LYS A 48 5.60 -2.03 7.56
C LYS A 48 5.83 -1.95 9.06
N GLU A 49 6.98 -1.46 9.51
CA GLU A 49 7.30 -1.37 10.94
C GLU A 49 6.35 -0.45 11.70
N ARG A 50 5.97 0.70 11.12
CA ARG A 50 5.05 1.65 11.77
C ARG A 50 3.63 1.10 11.81
N VAL A 51 3.19 0.42 10.76
CA VAL A 51 1.88 -0.25 10.72
C VAL A 51 1.85 -1.37 11.75
N HIS A 52 2.89 -2.21 11.82
CA HIS A 52 3.00 -3.27 12.81
C HIS A 52 2.99 -2.71 14.24
N PHE A 53 3.77 -1.65 14.50
CA PHE A 53 3.77 -0.99 15.79
C PHE A 53 2.37 -0.48 16.16
N ALA A 54 1.71 0.23 15.26
CA ALA A 54 0.40 0.83 15.54
C ALA A 54 -0.73 -0.19 15.70
N SER A 55 -0.74 -1.26 14.90
CA SER A 55 -1.83 -2.24 14.89
C SER A 55 -1.64 -3.40 15.86
N VAL A 56 -0.39 -3.79 16.14
CA VAL A 56 -0.08 -4.95 17.00
C VAL A 56 0.48 -4.47 18.34
N VAL A 57 1.62 -3.78 18.32
CA VAL A 57 2.37 -3.47 19.55
C VAL A 57 1.58 -2.51 20.45
N LEU A 58 1.07 -1.41 19.91
CA LEU A 58 0.28 -0.45 20.68
C LEU A 58 -0.98 -1.08 21.27
N THR A 59 -1.71 -1.87 20.47
CA THR A 59 -2.94 -2.55 20.92
C THR A 59 -2.64 -3.49 22.10
N GLN A 60 -1.61 -4.32 21.98
CA GLN A 60 -1.19 -5.25 23.04
C GLN A 60 -0.80 -4.52 24.33
N GLN A 61 -0.07 -3.40 24.23
CA GLN A 61 0.33 -2.61 25.40
C GLN A 61 -0.87 -1.98 26.09
N LEU A 62 -1.85 -1.46 25.33
CA LEU A 62 -3.08 -0.90 25.90
C LEU A 62 -3.89 -1.96 26.64
N GLU A 63 -4.04 -3.15 26.07
CA GLU A 63 -4.74 -4.27 26.72
C GLU A 63 -4.04 -4.71 28.01
N GLN A 64 -2.70 -4.78 28.00
CA GLN A 64 -1.92 -5.11 29.19
C GLN A 64 -2.04 -4.06 30.29
N SER A 65 -2.06 -2.77 29.93
CA SER A 65 -2.22 -1.66 30.88
C SER A 65 -3.64 -1.45 31.40
N ALA A 66 -4.65 -2.03 30.75
CA ALA A 66 -6.05 -1.93 31.16
C ALA A 66 -6.53 -3.12 32.03
N GLY A 67 -5.71 -4.18 32.11
CA GLY A 67 -5.96 -5.35 32.96
C GLY A 67 -5.28 -5.29 34.33
N ASP A 68 -4.49 -4.24 34.60
CA ASP A 68 -3.88 -3.89 35.89
C ASP A 68 -4.65 -2.72 36.52
#